data_AF-W6AMF2-F1
#
_entry.id   AF-W6AMF2-F1
#
_cell.length_a   1.000
_cell.length_b   1.000
_cell.length_c   1.000
_cell.angle_alpha   90.00
_cell.angle_beta   90.00
_cell.angle_gamma   90.00
#
_symmetry.space_group_name_H-M   'P 1'
#
loop_
_entity.id
_entity.type
_entity.pdbx_description
1 polymer ?
#
loop_
_entity_poly.entity_id
_entity_poly.type
_entity_poly.pdbx_seq_one_letter_code
_entity_poly.pdbx_strand_id
1 'polypeptide(L)' 'MVAAFIGAYLKHHDFYQALLYSASAGAATAFTKGITEMSEVKKLLRQIKINVIK' A
#
# COMPACT_ATOMS: atom_id res chain seq x y z
N MET A 1 -3.50 2.06 5.92
CA MET A 1 -3.27 3.05 4.85
C MET A 1 -2.20 4.07 5.21
N VAL A 2 -2.46 5.06 6.08
CA VAL A 2 -1.53 6.18 6.37
C VAL A 2 -0.11 5.74 6.75
N ALA A 3 0.02 4.79 7.68
CA ALA A 3 1.34 4.29 8.10
C ALA A 3 2.15 3.71 6.93
N ALA A 4 1.50 2.97 6.03
CA ALA A 4 2.15 2.39 4.85
C ALA A 4 2.51 3.48 3.82
N PHE A 5 1.68 4.51 3.65
CA PHE A 5 1.99 5.66 2.80
C PHE A 5 3.27 6.36 3.27
N ILE A 6 3.32 6.75 4.55
CA ILE A 6 4.46 7.47 5.14
C ILE A 6 5.71 6.58 5.07
N GLY A 7 5.61 5.31 5.48
CA GLY A 7 6.74 4.40 5.47
C GLY A 7 7.32 4.16 4.06
N ALA A 8 6.46 4.00 3.05
CA ALA A 8 6.90 3.84 1.67
C ALA A 8 7.50 5.15 1.10
N TYR A 9 6.91 6.31 1.41
CA TYR A 9 7.44 7.59 0.98
C TYR A 9 8.81 7.90 1.61
N LEU A 10 8.98 7.67 2.91
CA LEU A 10 10.27 7.86 3.60
C LEU A 10 11.36 6.95 3.06
N LYS A 11 11.00 5.77 2.53
CA LYS A 11 11.94 4.81 1.96
C LYS A 11 12.30 5.09 0.50
N HIS A 12 11.33 5.50 -0.31
CA HIS A 12 11.47 5.56 -1.76
C HIS A 12 11.43 6.98 -2.33
N HIS A 13 10.98 7.97 -1.56
CA HIS A 13 10.73 9.34 -2.00
C HIS A 13 9.86 9.43 -3.26
N ASP A 14 8.93 8.48 -3.43
CA ASP A 14 8.08 8.35 -4.60
C ASP A 14 6.61 8.20 -4.17
N PHE A 15 5.77 9.14 -4.62
CA PHE A 15 4.33 9.14 -4.34
C PHE A 15 3.59 7.99 -5.02
N TYR A 16 4.07 7.49 -6.16
CA TYR A 16 3.51 6.31 -6.80
C TYR A 16 3.67 5.09 -5.88
N GLN A 17 4.88 4.86 -5.37
CA GLN A 17 5.13 3.80 -4.40
C GLN A 17 4.34 4.01 -3.11
N ALA A 18 4.30 5.24 -2.60
CA ALA A 18 3.55 5.56 -1.39
C ALA A 18 2.06 5.21 -1.53
N LEU A 19 1.45 5.58 -2.67
CA LEU A 19 0.05 5.28 -2.95
C LEU A 19 -0.18 3.77 -3.15
N LEU A 20 0.68 3.09 -3.90
CA LEU A 20 0.60 1.65 -4.14
C LEU A 20 0.65 0.85 -2.83
N TYR A 21 1.61 1.16 -1.95
CA TYR A 21 1.72 0.50 -0.63
C TYR A 21 0.56 0.88 0.29
N SER A 22 0.11 2.14 0.26
CA SER A 22 -1.03 2.59 1.08
C SER A 22 -2.32 1.86 0.72
N ALA A 23 -2.64 1.78 -0.58
CA ALA A 23 -3.81 1.07 -1.09
C ALA A 23 -3.72 -0.43 -0.78
N SER A 24 -2.55 -1.05 -1.03
CA SER A 24 -2.31 -2.45 -0.70
C SER A 24 -2.50 -2.75 0.78
N ALA A 25 -1.92 -1.94 1.66
CA ALA A 25 -2.07 -2.13 3.10
C ALA A 25 -3.50 -1.86 3.59
N GLY A 26 -4.19 -0.87 3.03
CA GLY A 26 -5.61 -0.62 3.32
C GLY A 26 -6.49 -1.81 2.95
N ALA A 27 -6.34 -2.31 1.73
CA ALA A 27 -7.08 -3.48 1.25
C ALA A 27 -6.74 -4.72 2.08
N ALA A 28 -5.46 -4.99 2.34
CA ALA A 28 -5.06 -6.15 3.14
C ALA A 28 -5.64 -6.08 4.57
N THR A 29 -5.62 -4.91 5.22
CA THR A 29 -6.25 -4.73 6.53
C THR A 29 -7.76 -4.94 6.49
N ALA A 30 -8.44 -4.47 5.44
CA ALA A 30 -9.89 -4.66 5.31
C ALA A 30 -10.31 -6.14 5.25
N PHE A 31 -9.43 -7.02 4.73
CA PHE A 31 -9.69 -8.47 4.60
C PHE A 31 -9.05 -9.32 5.71
N THR A 32 -8.42 -8.71 6.71
CA THR A 32 -7.82 -9.42 7.84
C THR A 32 -8.46 -9.03 9.16
N LYS A 33 -8.49 -9.96 10.13
CA LYS A 33 -8.89 -9.62 11.50
C LYS A 33 -7.75 -8.84 12.18
N GLY A 34 -7.87 -7.51 12.19
CA GLY A 34 -6.89 -6.62 12.83
C GLY A 34 -5.96 -5.93 11.85
N ILE A 35 -4.80 -5.47 12.33
CA ILE A 35 -3.77 -4.83 11.51
C ILE A 35 -3.14 -5.89 10.60
N THR A 36 -2.92 -5.54 9.34
CA THR A 36 -2.38 -6.48 8.34
C THR A 36 -0.88 -6.74 8.52
N GLU A 37 -0.41 -7.85 7.97
CA GLU A 37 1.00 -8.19 7.89
C GLU A 37 1.61 -7.83 6.53
N MET A 38 2.92 -7.59 6.51
CA MET A 38 3.65 -7.23 5.29
C MET A 38 3.60 -8.32 4.21
N SER A 39 3.43 -9.59 4.60
CA SER A 39 3.21 -10.72 3.70
C SER A 39 1.95 -10.55 2.84
N GLU A 40 0.84 -10.12 3.46
CA GLU A 40 -0.43 -9.87 2.78
C GLU A 40 -0.37 -8.63 1.88
N VAL A 41 0.28 -7.57 2.34
CA VAL A 41 0.51 -6.36 1.52
C VAL A 41 1.25 -6.71 0.22
N LYS A 42 2.30 -7.53 0.29
CA LYS A 42 3.09 -7.95 -0.87
C LYS A 42 2.29 -8.73 -1.92
N LYS A 43 1.28 -9.51 -1.50
CA LYS A 43 0.39 -10.23 -2.43
C LYS A 43 -0.44 -9.25 -3.27
N LEU A 44 -0.84 -8.13 -2.70
CA LEU A 44 -1.68 -7.11 -3.34
C LEU A 44 -0.88 -6.11 -4.19
N LEU A 45 0.39 -5.86 -3.87
CA LEU A 45 1.27 -4.97 -4.66
C LEU A 45 1.31 -5.35 -6.15
N ARG A 46 1.21 -6.65 -6.49
CA ARG A 46 1.23 -7.13 -7.88
C ARG A 46 -0.12 -7.00 -8.60
N GLN A 47 -1.20 -6.76 -7.86
CA GLN A 47 -2.57 -6.76 -8.38
C GLN A 47 -3.10 -5.33 -8.56
N ILE A 48 -2.64 -4.40 -7.73
CA ILE A 48 -3.10 -3.01 -7.76
C ILE A 48 -2.41 -2.25 -8.90
N LYS A 49 -3.21 -1.59 -9.73
CA LYS A 49 -2.76 -0.69 -10.80
C LYS A 49 -3.11 0.75 -10.42
N ILE A 50 -2.14 1.63 -10.52
CA ILE A 50 -2.32 3.07 -10.28
C ILE A 50 -2.43 3.77 -11.64
N ASN A 51 -3.53 4.50 -11.84
CA ASN A 51 -3.72 5.33 -13.02
C ASN A 51 -3.60 6.80 -12.62
N VAL A 52 -2.77 7.56 -13.34
CA VAL A 52 -2.65 9.00 -13.17
C VAL A 52 -3.71 9.66 -14.03
N ILE A 53 -4.61 10.41 -13.40
CA ILE A 53 -5.60 11.24 -14.09
C ILE A 53 -4.96 12.63 -14.27
N LYS A 54 -5.02 13.16 -15.48
CA LYS A 54 -4.58 14.52 -15.84
C LYS A 54 -5.78 15.42 -16.03
#